data_AF-A0A2P5EE92-F1
#
_entry.id   AF-A0A2P5EE92-F1
#
_cell.length_a   1.000
_cell.length_b   1.000
_cell.length_c   1.000
_cell.angle_alpha   90.00
_cell.angle_beta   90.00
_cell.angle_gamma   90.00
#
_symmetry.space_group_name_H-M   'P 1'
#
loop_
_entity.id
_entity.type
_entity.pdbx_description
1 polymer ?
#
loop_
_entity_poly.entity_id
_entity_poly.type
_entity_poly.pdbx_seq_one_letter_code
_entity_poly.pdbx_strand_id
1 'polypeptide(L)'
;MRQGVLLVSWGLILQLTLLLFLCFSKCHGGSLGEIRGLAPQISPSENSEPFLPTLGPSPMMPLTPLTNGSIPALSGLCTLNFSAVETLFSITTTDCWTSFAPYLANVVCCPQFDATLVTLIGQSSKFSGMLALNLTHSKYCLSDVEKILTSRGANVRLQKICSIQSANLTEASCPVVSTDAFEGRVDSSRLLSACGKIDHVNECCDQVCQNAISDAAQKIALNGLPSLSGAAVSPEHLTRIDDCRNIVLRWLASKLDPPSANSVLRGLANCKINKACPLVFPNMTHVVQECGEVLRNQTACCKAMENYVSKLQEQSFITNVQALNCAASLGTKLQKANVSNNLYNLCHINIKDFSLQESGCLLPSLPSDATYDKTSGVSFICDLNDNIAAPWPSPSSEPVSFCNKTTKLPALPKATSAQKGIQMQNWKVPLFMSALSAIKLLLL
;
A
#
# COMPACT_ATOMS: atom_id res chain seq x y z
N MET A 1 -42.71 -50.71 -21.35
CA MET A 1 -43.01 -49.37 -20.78
C MET A 1 -42.13 -49.06 -19.54
N ARG A 2 -40.80 -49.15 -19.62
CA ARG A 2 -39.90 -48.77 -18.51
C ARG A 2 -38.71 -47.88 -18.92
N GLN A 3 -38.48 -47.65 -20.21
CA GLN A 3 -37.43 -46.74 -20.71
C GLN A 3 -37.91 -45.28 -20.90
N GLY A 4 -39.22 -45.03 -20.95
CA GLY A 4 -39.77 -43.66 -21.09
C GLY A 4 -39.82 -42.84 -19.80
N VAL A 5 -39.74 -43.46 -18.62
CA VAL A 5 -39.89 -42.77 -17.32
C VAL A 5 -38.53 -42.27 -16.79
N LEU A 6 -37.43 -42.96 -17.10
CA LEU A 6 -36.08 -42.58 -16.65
C LEU A 6 -35.54 -41.33 -17.38
N LEU A 7 -35.83 -41.17 -18.68
CA LEU A 7 -35.43 -39.99 -19.45
C LEU A 7 -36.15 -38.70 -18.99
N VAL A 8 -37.42 -38.81 -18.57
CA VAL A 8 -38.19 -37.67 -18.07
C VAL A 8 -37.67 -37.20 -16.71
N SER A 9 -37.25 -38.13 -15.84
CA SER A 9 -36.68 -37.81 -14.52
C SER A 9 -35.30 -37.13 -14.62
N TRP A 10 -34.46 -37.52 -15.58
CA TRP A 10 -33.13 -36.92 -15.76
C TRP A 10 -33.21 -35.52 -16.39
N GLY A 11 -34.17 -35.29 -17.30
CA GLY A 11 -34.44 -33.96 -17.85
C GLY A 11 -34.92 -32.97 -16.79
N LEU A 12 -35.78 -33.40 -15.86
CA LEU A 12 -36.27 -32.58 -14.75
C LEU A 12 -35.18 -32.20 -13.75
N ILE A 13 -34.26 -33.13 -13.43
CA ILE A 13 -33.14 -32.86 -12.51
C ILE A 13 -32.12 -31.90 -13.13
N LEU A 14 -31.84 -32.03 -14.43
CA LEU A 14 -30.94 -31.12 -15.15
C LEU A 14 -31.56 -29.72 -15.31
N GLN A 15 -32.87 -29.63 -15.54
CA GLN A 15 -33.58 -28.34 -15.59
C GLN A 15 -33.64 -27.65 -14.22
N LEU A 16 -33.88 -28.39 -13.13
CA LEU A 16 -33.91 -27.82 -11.78
C LEU A 16 -32.53 -27.30 -11.35
N THR A 17 -31.46 -28.02 -11.69
CA THR A 17 -30.07 -27.60 -11.40
C THR A 17 -29.64 -26.39 -12.23
N LEU A 18 -30.06 -26.27 -13.50
CA LEU A 18 -29.82 -25.08 -14.31
C LEU A 18 -30.61 -23.85 -13.81
N LEU A 19 -31.86 -24.04 -13.38
CA LEU A 19 -32.71 -22.98 -12.82
C LEU A 19 -32.18 -22.46 -11.47
N LEU A 20 -31.64 -23.35 -10.63
CA LEU A 20 -30.94 -22.96 -9.40
C LEU A 20 -29.68 -22.16 -9.71
N PHE A 21 -28.86 -22.58 -10.68
CA PHE A 21 -27.67 -21.83 -11.11
C PHE A 21 -28.00 -20.43 -11.69
N LEU A 22 -29.12 -20.30 -12.40
CA LEU A 22 -29.59 -19.03 -12.97
C LEU A 22 -30.25 -18.10 -11.93
N CYS A 23 -30.85 -18.65 -10.87
CA CYS A 23 -31.36 -17.85 -9.74
C CYS A 23 -30.25 -17.28 -8.86
N PHE A 24 -29.14 -18.01 -8.67
CA PHE A 24 -27.99 -17.50 -7.91
C PHE A 24 -27.21 -16.40 -8.63
N SER A 25 -27.37 -16.25 -9.95
CA SER A 25 -26.62 -15.30 -10.77
C SER A 25 -27.39 -14.02 -11.15
N LYS A 26 -28.65 -13.84 -10.70
CA LYS A 26 -29.50 -12.72 -11.18
C LYS A 26 -30.28 -11.91 -10.13
N CYS A 27 -29.89 -11.95 -8.86
CA CYS A 27 -30.46 -11.07 -7.83
C CYS A 27 -29.44 -10.08 -7.25
N HIS A 28 -29.14 -9.00 -8.00
CA HIS A 28 -29.21 -7.62 -7.50
C HIS A 28 -28.87 -6.64 -8.64
N GLY A 29 -29.89 -5.92 -9.14
CA GLY A 29 -29.68 -4.81 -10.06
C GLY A 29 -30.95 -4.23 -10.65
N GLY A 30 -31.32 -3.04 -10.20
CA GLY A 30 -32.21 -2.07 -10.87
C GLY A 30 -32.93 -1.15 -9.87
N SER A 31 -33.14 0.16 -10.08
CA SER A 31 -32.66 1.14 -11.07
C SER A 31 -33.13 2.56 -10.62
N LEU A 32 -32.25 3.55 -10.79
CA LEU A 32 -32.40 4.96 -11.24
C LEU A 32 -33.64 5.83 -10.89
N GLY A 33 -33.34 7.03 -10.37
CA GLY A 33 -34.14 8.26 -10.48
C GLY A 33 -33.27 9.53 -10.36
N GLU A 34 -33.25 10.35 -11.41
CA GLU A 34 -32.49 11.61 -11.63
C GLU A 34 -33.19 12.83 -10.96
N ILE A 35 -32.52 13.89 -10.47
CA ILE A 35 -32.22 15.18 -11.16
C ILE A 35 -31.28 16.08 -10.31
N ARG A 36 -30.51 16.91 -11.03
CA ARG A 36 -29.33 17.79 -10.76
C ARG A 36 -29.43 18.94 -9.73
N GLY A 37 -28.26 19.35 -9.20
CA GLY A 37 -27.98 20.71 -8.67
C GLY A 37 -26.61 20.90 -7.95
N LEU A 38 -25.65 21.52 -8.65
CA LEU A 38 -24.37 22.22 -8.29
C LEU A 38 -23.69 22.14 -6.87
N ALA A 39 -22.34 21.93 -6.94
CA ALA A 39 -21.22 22.26 -6.01
C ALA A 39 -20.47 21.08 -5.33
N PRO A 40 -19.13 21.14 -5.14
CA PRO A 40 -18.26 19.97 -5.02
C PRO A 40 -18.15 19.44 -3.58
N GLN A 41 -18.43 18.15 -3.38
CA GLN A 41 -18.24 17.43 -2.11
C GLN A 41 -17.20 16.32 -2.30
N ILE A 42 -16.13 16.39 -1.51
CA ILE A 42 -15.13 15.34 -1.33
C ILE A 42 -15.71 14.35 -0.33
N SER A 43 -16.18 13.19 -0.79
CA SER A 43 -16.40 11.96 0.00
C SER A 43 -16.89 10.85 -0.93
N PRO A 44 -16.28 9.65 -0.95
CA PRO A 44 -17.02 8.44 -1.27
C PRO A 44 -17.20 7.61 -0.01
N SER A 45 -18.41 7.64 0.53
CA SER A 45 -18.98 6.49 1.24
C SER A 45 -19.52 5.53 0.18
N GLU A 46 -18.63 4.80 -0.48
CA GLU A 46 -19.02 3.59 -1.21
C GLU A 46 -18.97 2.45 -0.19
N ASN A 47 -20.10 1.75 -0.02
CA ASN A 47 -20.19 0.56 0.81
C ASN A 47 -19.07 -0.41 0.41
N SER A 48 -18.13 -0.61 1.32
CA SER A 48 -17.05 -1.57 1.20
C SER A 48 -17.68 -2.95 1.05
N GLU A 49 -17.53 -3.58 -0.11
CA GLU A 49 -17.85 -4.99 -0.27
C GLU A 49 -16.96 -5.77 0.72
N PRO A 50 -17.52 -6.67 1.56
CA PRO A 50 -16.74 -7.39 2.55
C PRO A 50 -15.58 -8.14 1.87
N PHE A 51 -14.37 -7.96 2.37
CA PHE A 51 -13.24 -8.76 1.94
C PHE A 51 -13.54 -10.22 2.29
N LEU A 52 -13.63 -11.08 1.27
CA LEU A 52 -13.72 -12.54 1.43
C LEU A 52 -12.49 -13.16 0.76
N PRO A 53 -11.35 -13.31 1.46
CA PRO A 53 -10.19 -14.05 1.01
C PRO A 53 -10.44 -15.55 1.24
N THR A 54 -11.61 -16.03 0.84
CA THR A 54 -11.79 -17.44 0.57
C THR A 54 -11.28 -17.68 -0.85
N LEU A 55 -10.11 -18.31 -0.92
CA LEU A 55 -9.30 -18.57 -2.10
C LEU A 55 -8.42 -17.36 -2.47
N GLY A 56 -7.16 -17.41 -2.02
CA GLY A 56 -6.10 -16.84 -2.86
C GLY A 56 -6.35 -17.29 -4.31
N PRO A 57 -6.25 -16.40 -5.29
CA PRO A 57 -6.58 -16.74 -6.67
C PRO A 57 -5.90 -18.05 -7.02
N SER A 58 -6.67 -19.02 -7.55
CA SER A 58 -6.13 -20.23 -8.16
C SER A 58 -4.89 -19.86 -8.99
N PRO A 59 -3.81 -20.66 -8.99
CA PRO A 59 -2.50 -20.23 -9.48
C PRO A 59 -2.54 -19.97 -10.99
N MET A 60 -2.92 -18.77 -11.38
CA MET A 60 -3.01 -18.26 -12.75
C MET A 60 -2.93 -16.75 -12.63
N MET A 61 -1.98 -16.02 -13.21
CA MET A 61 -1.09 -16.24 -14.35
C MET A 61 0.36 -16.14 -13.84
N PRO A 62 1.33 -16.86 -14.42
CA PRO A 62 2.73 -16.52 -14.21
C PRO A 62 2.88 -15.00 -14.46
N LEU A 63 3.71 -14.30 -13.69
CA LEU A 63 4.36 -13.07 -14.19
C LEU A 63 5.18 -13.52 -15.42
N THR A 64 4.52 -13.75 -16.54
CA THR A 64 5.18 -14.19 -17.76
C THR A 64 6.01 -12.99 -18.20
N PRO A 65 7.33 -13.17 -18.42
CA PRO A 65 8.06 -12.28 -19.30
C PRO A 65 7.25 -12.16 -20.60
N LEU A 66 7.35 -11.00 -21.25
CA LEU A 66 6.56 -10.53 -22.40
C LEU A 66 6.57 -11.47 -23.64
N THR A 67 6.19 -12.74 -23.50
CA THR A 67 6.32 -13.74 -24.56
C THR A 67 4.97 -14.19 -25.10
N ASN A 68 3.84 -13.88 -24.44
CA ASN A 68 2.50 -14.17 -25.00
C ASN A 68 1.35 -13.26 -24.48
N GLY A 69 1.64 -12.18 -23.75
CA GLY A 69 0.68 -11.13 -23.42
C GLY A 69 0.75 -10.03 -24.48
N SER A 70 -0.39 -9.54 -24.94
CA SER A 70 -0.48 -8.43 -25.90
C SER A 70 0.47 -7.29 -25.52
N ILE A 71 1.39 -6.94 -26.43
CA ILE A 71 2.23 -5.75 -26.28
C ILE A 71 1.28 -4.56 -26.03
N PRO A 72 1.40 -3.86 -24.90
CA PRO A 72 0.49 -2.76 -24.60
C PRO A 72 0.61 -1.70 -25.70
N ALA A 73 -0.52 -1.21 -26.20
CA ALA A 73 -0.55 -0.14 -27.19
C ALA A 73 -0.12 1.19 -26.55
N LEU A 74 1.19 1.46 -26.59
CA LEU A 74 1.78 2.69 -26.09
C LEU A 74 1.47 3.87 -27.02
N SER A 75 1.57 5.08 -26.49
CA SER A 75 1.35 6.31 -27.24
C SER A 75 2.38 6.52 -28.36
N GLY A 76 3.60 6.01 -28.18
CA GLY A 76 4.75 6.29 -29.04
C GLY A 76 5.31 7.71 -28.90
N LEU A 77 4.78 8.51 -27.95
CA LEU A 77 5.14 9.91 -27.74
C LEU A 77 5.96 10.13 -26.46
N CYS A 78 6.04 9.13 -25.58
CA CYS A 78 6.92 9.18 -24.43
C CYS A 78 8.37 8.87 -24.83
N THR A 79 9.29 9.78 -24.50
CA THR A 79 10.72 9.64 -24.79
C THR A 79 11.53 8.93 -23.68
N LEU A 80 10.86 8.47 -22.62
CA LEU A 80 11.53 7.79 -21.51
C LEU A 80 11.97 6.38 -21.92
N ASN A 81 13.17 5.99 -21.47
CA ASN A 81 13.69 4.65 -21.69
C ASN A 81 13.16 3.68 -20.62
N PHE A 82 12.07 3.00 -20.93
CA PHE A 82 11.45 2.01 -20.03
C PHE A 82 12.37 0.82 -19.71
N SER A 83 13.22 0.41 -20.66
CA SER A 83 14.16 -0.70 -20.46
C SER A 83 15.21 -0.40 -19.40
N ALA A 84 15.51 0.89 -19.13
CA ALA A 84 16.46 1.30 -18.10
C ALA A 84 16.00 0.98 -16.67
N VAL A 85 14.70 0.73 -16.46
CA VAL A 85 14.09 0.46 -15.14
C VAL A 85 13.21 -0.79 -15.17
N GLU A 86 13.46 -1.72 -16.08
CA GLU A 86 12.65 -2.93 -16.28
C GLU A 86 12.48 -3.74 -14.98
N THR A 87 13.53 -3.84 -14.17
CA THR A 87 13.48 -4.50 -12.86
C THR A 87 12.52 -3.81 -11.90
N LEU A 88 12.48 -2.47 -11.89
CA LEU A 88 11.57 -1.68 -11.04
C LEU A 88 10.13 -1.80 -11.53
N PHE A 89 9.89 -1.91 -12.85
CA PHE A 89 8.56 -2.23 -13.37
C PHE A 89 8.06 -3.59 -12.88
N SER A 90 8.90 -4.63 -12.87
CA SER A 90 8.53 -5.92 -12.30
C SER A 90 8.18 -5.84 -10.81
N ILE A 91 9.00 -5.14 -10.01
CA ILE A 91 8.74 -4.94 -8.58
C ILE A 91 7.43 -4.16 -8.39
N THR A 92 7.26 -3.05 -9.10
CA THR A 92 6.05 -2.20 -9.02
C THR A 92 4.80 -2.96 -9.41
N THR A 93 4.86 -3.83 -10.43
CA THR A 93 3.73 -4.68 -10.80
C THR A 93 3.32 -5.61 -9.65
N THR A 94 4.28 -6.16 -8.92
CA THR A 94 4.01 -7.08 -7.80
C THR A 94 3.53 -6.32 -6.58
N ASP A 95 4.20 -5.21 -6.23
CA ASP A 95 3.85 -4.31 -5.13
C ASP A 95 2.47 -3.67 -5.30
N CYS A 96 2.07 -3.38 -6.55
CA CYS A 96 0.80 -2.79 -6.92
C CYS A 96 -0.15 -3.78 -7.62
N TRP A 97 -0.06 -5.06 -7.27
CA TRP A 97 -0.93 -6.09 -7.84
C TRP A 97 -2.41 -5.72 -7.72
N THR A 98 -3.18 -5.96 -8.77
CA THR A 98 -4.55 -5.42 -8.91
C THR A 98 -5.45 -5.64 -7.69
N SER A 99 -5.42 -6.82 -7.09
CA SER A 99 -6.28 -7.19 -5.95
C SER A 99 -5.86 -6.56 -4.62
N PHE A 100 -4.57 -6.25 -4.45
CA PHE A 100 -4.01 -5.79 -3.18
C PHE A 100 -3.63 -4.31 -3.16
N ALA A 101 -3.46 -3.69 -4.34
CA ALA A 101 -2.99 -2.31 -4.45
C ALA A 101 -3.79 -1.30 -3.61
N PRO A 102 -5.13 -1.35 -3.49
CA PRO A 102 -5.87 -0.43 -2.63
C PRO A 102 -5.49 -0.56 -1.15
N TYR A 103 -5.28 -1.80 -0.67
CA TYR A 103 -4.99 -2.10 0.73
C TYR A 103 -3.51 -1.85 1.08
N LEU A 104 -2.62 -1.97 0.10
CA LEU A 104 -1.16 -1.76 0.23
C LEU A 104 -0.70 -0.37 -0.23
N ALA A 105 -1.64 0.48 -0.65
CA ALA A 105 -1.37 1.76 -1.30
C ALA A 105 -0.34 2.57 -0.49
N ASN A 106 -0.60 2.74 0.80
CA ASN A 106 0.18 3.62 1.66
C ASN A 106 1.63 3.13 1.88
N VAL A 107 1.80 1.82 2.09
CA VAL A 107 3.01 1.22 2.67
C VAL A 107 3.95 0.59 1.65
N VAL A 108 3.41 0.05 0.56
CA VAL A 108 4.18 -0.74 -0.42
C VAL A 108 3.98 -0.19 -1.83
N CYS A 109 2.74 -0.17 -2.33
CA CYS A 109 2.46 0.14 -3.72
C CYS A 109 2.86 1.57 -4.12
N CYS A 110 2.33 2.60 -3.46
CA CYS A 110 2.59 3.98 -3.87
C CYS A 110 4.04 4.45 -3.64
N PRO A 111 4.72 4.06 -2.54
CA PRO A 111 6.16 4.30 -2.40
C PRO A 111 6.97 3.69 -3.54
N GLN A 112 6.63 2.48 -3.96
CA GLN A 112 7.30 1.81 -5.07
C GLN A 112 6.97 2.46 -6.42
N PHE A 113 5.70 2.82 -6.67
CA PHE A 113 5.30 3.47 -7.91
C PHE A 113 5.95 4.86 -8.09
N ASP A 114 5.99 5.66 -7.01
CA ASP A 114 6.67 6.96 -7.00
C ASP A 114 8.18 6.80 -7.22
N ALA A 115 8.83 5.87 -6.50
CA ALA A 115 10.25 5.58 -6.67
C ALA A 115 10.59 5.14 -8.11
N THR A 116 9.73 4.35 -8.73
CA THR A 116 9.85 3.94 -10.13
C THR A 116 9.77 5.12 -11.09
N LEU A 117 8.80 6.03 -10.92
CA LEU A 117 8.66 7.20 -11.77
C LEU A 117 9.85 8.16 -11.64
N VAL A 118 10.27 8.44 -10.41
CA VAL A 118 11.45 9.27 -10.12
C VAL A 118 12.71 8.64 -10.74
N THR A 119 12.88 7.32 -10.58
CA THR A 119 14.03 6.61 -11.15
C THR A 119 14.00 6.61 -12.67
N LEU A 120 12.85 6.40 -13.29
CA LEU A 120 12.71 6.42 -14.76
C LEU A 120 13.12 7.79 -15.34
N ILE A 121 12.66 8.89 -14.73
CA ILE A 121 13.04 10.23 -15.16
C ILE A 121 14.54 10.47 -14.91
N GLY A 122 15.04 10.08 -13.72
CA GLY A 122 16.45 10.19 -13.37
C GLY A 122 17.37 9.45 -14.36
N GLN A 123 17.06 8.20 -14.71
CA GLN A 123 17.83 7.44 -15.69
C GLN A 123 17.78 8.07 -17.08
N SER A 124 16.63 8.60 -17.50
CA SER A 124 16.50 9.33 -18.77
C SER A 124 17.35 10.60 -18.80
N SER A 125 17.47 11.29 -17.65
CA SER A 125 18.25 12.53 -17.54
C SER A 125 19.75 12.36 -17.79
N LYS A 126 20.30 11.13 -17.68
CA LYS A 126 21.69 10.81 -18.05
C LYS A 126 21.99 11.13 -19.52
N PHE A 127 20.97 11.04 -20.38
CA PHE A 127 21.10 11.28 -21.82
C PHE A 127 20.50 12.61 -22.24
N SER A 128 19.36 13.01 -21.65
CA SER A 128 18.67 14.24 -22.02
C SER A 128 19.21 15.49 -21.33
N GLY A 129 19.93 15.33 -20.21
CA GLY A 129 20.36 16.42 -19.34
C GLY A 129 19.22 17.07 -18.53
N MET A 130 17.97 16.59 -18.68
CA MET A 130 16.76 17.20 -18.09
C MET A 130 16.18 16.34 -16.96
N LEU A 131 15.91 16.97 -15.82
CA LEU A 131 15.35 16.41 -14.59
C LEU A 131 13.82 16.55 -14.50
N ALA A 132 13.17 17.07 -15.53
CA ALA A 132 11.73 17.25 -15.58
C ALA A 132 11.21 17.08 -17.00
N LEU A 133 9.96 16.64 -17.12
CA LEU A 133 9.25 16.58 -18.39
C LEU A 133 8.44 17.86 -18.62
N ASN A 134 8.20 18.21 -19.87
CA ASN A 134 7.18 19.19 -20.19
C ASN A 134 5.78 18.59 -19.94
N LEU A 135 4.77 19.45 -19.80
CA LEU A 135 3.41 19.02 -19.45
C LEU A 135 2.83 18.00 -20.45
N THR A 136 3.07 18.17 -21.74
CA THR A 136 2.55 17.26 -22.77
C THR A 136 3.19 15.87 -22.68
N HIS A 137 4.52 15.81 -22.62
CA HIS A 137 5.27 14.55 -22.48
C HIS A 137 4.92 13.86 -21.16
N SER A 138 4.71 14.60 -20.08
CA SER A 138 4.34 14.03 -18.79
C SER A 138 3.04 13.23 -18.84
N LYS A 139 2.04 13.70 -19.62
CA LYS A 139 0.76 13.00 -19.82
C LYS A 139 0.94 11.69 -20.59
N TYR A 140 1.67 11.75 -21.70
CA TYR A 140 1.95 10.56 -22.51
C TYR A 140 2.78 9.53 -21.74
N CYS A 141 3.83 9.98 -21.05
CA CYS A 141 4.69 9.10 -20.28
C CYS A 141 3.99 8.44 -19.10
N LEU A 142 3.21 9.20 -18.31
CA LEU A 142 2.47 8.60 -17.20
C LEU A 142 1.45 7.58 -17.70
N SER A 143 0.76 7.88 -18.81
CA SER A 143 -0.18 6.94 -19.44
C SER A 143 0.51 5.66 -19.94
N ASP A 144 1.68 5.79 -20.57
CA ASP A 144 2.42 4.64 -21.08
C ASP A 144 2.99 3.76 -19.96
N VAL A 145 3.48 4.37 -18.87
CA VAL A 145 3.91 3.64 -17.66
C VAL A 145 2.74 2.83 -17.09
N GLU A 146 1.56 3.43 -16.93
CA GLU A 146 0.40 2.71 -16.41
C GLU A 146 -0.04 1.56 -17.32
N LYS A 147 -0.02 1.75 -18.64
CA LYS A 147 -0.34 0.68 -19.59
C LYS A 147 0.65 -0.48 -19.48
N ILE A 148 1.94 -0.19 -19.33
CA ILE A 148 2.96 -1.22 -19.12
C ILE A 148 2.69 -1.99 -17.83
N LEU A 149 2.48 -1.30 -16.71
CA LEU A 149 2.23 -1.93 -15.41
C LEU A 149 0.93 -2.76 -15.42
N THR A 150 -0.15 -2.20 -15.98
CA THR A 150 -1.45 -2.86 -16.10
C THR A 150 -1.38 -4.10 -16.97
N SER A 151 -0.64 -4.06 -18.09
CA SER A 151 -0.45 -5.23 -18.96
C SER A 151 0.24 -6.40 -18.26
N ARG A 152 0.91 -6.14 -17.14
CA ARG A 152 1.61 -7.12 -16.29
C ARG A 152 0.82 -7.50 -15.04
N GLY A 153 -0.39 -6.97 -14.85
CA GLY A 153 -1.29 -7.31 -13.74
C GLY A 153 -1.33 -6.31 -12.58
N ALA A 154 -0.66 -5.16 -12.70
CA ALA A 154 -0.85 -4.07 -11.74
C ALA A 154 -2.28 -3.51 -11.81
N ASN A 155 -2.71 -2.83 -10.75
CA ASN A 155 -4.04 -2.21 -10.71
C ASN A 155 -4.22 -1.17 -11.82
N VAL A 156 -5.40 -1.11 -12.44
CA VAL A 156 -5.73 -0.16 -13.52
C VAL A 156 -5.90 1.31 -13.06
N ARG A 157 -5.96 1.55 -11.74
CA ARG A 157 -6.26 2.86 -11.14
C ARG A 157 -5.09 3.41 -10.31
N LEU A 158 -3.84 3.14 -10.67
CA LEU A 158 -2.66 3.57 -9.88
C LEU A 158 -2.60 5.08 -9.67
N GLN A 159 -2.83 5.90 -10.70
CA GLN A 159 -2.92 7.36 -10.53
C GLN A 159 -3.92 7.77 -9.44
N LYS A 160 -5.09 7.11 -9.37
CA LYS A 160 -6.12 7.41 -8.37
C LYS A 160 -5.74 6.88 -6.98
N ILE A 161 -5.22 5.65 -6.90
CA ILE A 161 -4.83 5.02 -5.64
C ILE A 161 -3.68 5.79 -4.99
N CYS A 162 -2.68 6.19 -5.79
CA CYS A 162 -1.48 6.87 -5.31
C CYS A 162 -1.53 8.39 -5.39
N SER A 163 -2.65 8.96 -5.88
CA SER A 163 -2.81 10.40 -6.06
C SER A 163 -1.70 11.06 -6.89
N ILE A 164 -1.17 10.34 -7.89
CA ILE A 164 -0.13 10.83 -8.79
C ILE A 164 -0.78 11.39 -10.05
N GLN A 165 -0.34 12.57 -10.46
CA GLN A 165 -0.77 13.26 -11.68
C GLN A 165 0.40 13.52 -12.60
N SER A 166 0.11 13.79 -13.88
CA SER A 166 1.13 14.17 -14.87
C SER A 166 1.99 15.37 -14.43
N ALA A 167 1.40 16.34 -13.70
CA ALA A 167 2.12 17.47 -13.13
C ALA A 167 3.25 17.06 -12.16
N ASN A 168 3.14 15.92 -11.47
CA ASN A 168 4.19 15.40 -10.59
C ASN A 168 5.45 14.96 -11.34
N LEU A 169 5.42 14.84 -12.68
CA LEU A 169 6.57 14.48 -13.52
C LEU A 169 7.21 15.73 -14.17
N THR A 170 6.64 16.92 -13.98
CA THR A 170 7.17 18.17 -14.52
C THR A 170 8.06 18.89 -13.50
N GLU A 171 8.45 20.12 -13.81
CA GLU A 171 9.20 21.01 -12.91
C GLU A 171 8.32 21.65 -11.83
N ALA A 172 7.00 21.64 -12.05
CA ALA A 172 6.03 22.40 -11.28
C ALA A 172 6.48 23.87 -11.12
N SER A 173 6.83 24.32 -9.92
CA SER A 173 7.33 25.68 -9.68
C SER A 173 8.85 25.78 -9.46
N CYS A 174 9.59 24.68 -9.59
CA CYS A 174 11.03 24.69 -9.37
C CYS A 174 11.79 25.35 -10.55
N PRO A 175 12.65 26.36 -10.31
CA PRO A 175 13.33 27.08 -11.38
C PRO A 175 14.52 26.34 -12.00
N VAL A 176 14.86 25.15 -11.49
CA VAL A 176 16.02 24.37 -11.92
C VAL A 176 15.55 23.02 -12.44
N VAL A 177 15.85 22.75 -13.71
CA VAL A 177 15.44 21.50 -14.37
C VAL A 177 16.54 20.81 -15.15
N SER A 178 17.67 21.46 -15.43
CA SER A 178 18.80 20.79 -16.06
C SER A 178 19.80 20.31 -15.03
N THR A 179 20.48 19.22 -15.36
CA THR A 179 21.55 18.63 -14.55
C THR A 179 22.70 19.60 -14.32
N ASP A 180 23.17 20.30 -15.35
CA ASP A 180 24.25 21.29 -15.24
C ASP A 180 23.88 22.46 -14.31
N ALA A 181 22.64 22.99 -14.43
CA ALA A 181 22.18 24.09 -13.61
C ALA A 181 21.93 23.68 -12.14
N PHE A 182 21.69 22.38 -11.90
CA PHE A 182 21.62 21.81 -10.57
C PHE A 182 23.02 21.69 -9.95
N GLU A 183 23.96 21.08 -10.67
CA GLU A 183 25.33 20.84 -10.20
C GLU A 183 26.12 22.15 -10.01
N GLY A 184 25.78 23.20 -10.75
CA GLY A 184 26.33 24.54 -10.53
C GLY A 184 25.85 25.25 -9.25
N ARG A 185 24.79 24.75 -8.58
CA ARG A 185 24.20 25.38 -7.39
C ARG A 185 24.28 24.53 -6.13
N VAL A 186 24.36 23.21 -6.27
CA VAL A 186 24.30 22.25 -5.16
C VAL A 186 25.67 21.59 -4.98
N ASP A 187 26.06 21.36 -3.74
CA ASP A 187 27.20 20.50 -3.42
C ASP A 187 26.81 19.04 -3.67
N SER A 188 26.95 18.63 -4.93
CA SER A 188 26.62 17.28 -5.41
C SER A 188 27.43 16.19 -4.72
N SER A 189 28.67 16.48 -4.31
CA SER A 189 29.52 15.51 -3.61
C SER A 189 28.97 15.23 -2.21
N ARG A 190 28.64 16.27 -1.45
CA ARG A 190 28.01 16.12 -0.13
C ARG A 190 26.65 15.42 -0.23
N LEU A 191 25.83 15.78 -1.22
CA LEU A 191 24.51 15.17 -1.43
C LEU A 191 24.64 13.66 -1.75
N LEU A 192 25.56 13.28 -2.63
CA LEU A 192 25.81 11.85 -2.94
C LEU A 192 26.43 11.11 -1.75
N SER A 193 27.30 11.74 -0.97
CA SER A 193 27.85 11.12 0.24
C SER A 193 26.77 10.86 1.29
N ALA A 194 25.76 11.73 1.38
CA ALA A 194 24.66 11.58 2.33
C ALA A 194 23.62 10.56 1.87
N CYS A 195 23.33 10.51 0.57
CA CYS A 195 22.20 9.76 0.02
C CYS A 195 22.57 8.55 -0.82
N GLY A 196 23.86 8.36 -1.16
CA GLY A 196 24.28 7.30 -2.08
C GLY A 196 24.01 5.89 -1.55
N LYS A 197 23.96 5.76 -0.22
CA LYS A 197 23.46 4.59 0.49
C LYS A 197 22.90 5.04 1.82
N ILE A 198 21.63 4.73 2.08
CA ILE A 198 20.98 5.06 3.34
C ILE A 198 20.87 3.84 4.24
N ASP A 199 20.98 4.06 5.54
CA ASP A 199 20.60 3.08 6.55
C ASP A 199 19.09 3.21 6.81
N HIS A 200 18.28 2.27 6.31
CA HIS A 200 16.83 2.34 6.43
C HIS A 200 16.32 2.40 7.87
N VAL A 201 17.12 1.94 8.84
CA VAL A 201 16.76 1.97 10.27
C VAL A 201 17.05 3.35 10.85
N ASN A 202 18.25 3.88 10.62
CA ASN A 202 18.68 5.11 11.27
C ASN A 202 18.30 6.39 10.52
N GLU A 203 18.09 6.33 9.19
CA GLU A 203 17.80 7.51 8.36
C GLU A 203 16.53 8.24 8.79
N CYS A 204 15.52 7.55 9.35
CA CYS A 204 14.31 8.21 9.81
C CYS A 204 14.55 9.10 11.05
N CYS A 205 15.64 8.85 11.78
CA CYS A 205 15.99 9.53 13.01
C CYS A 205 17.12 10.53 12.82
N ASP A 206 18.21 10.09 12.19
CA ASP A 206 19.37 10.93 11.99
C ASP A 206 19.14 11.91 10.82
N GLN A 207 18.23 11.57 9.90
CA GLN A 207 17.78 12.40 8.77
C GLN A 207 18.95 12.94 7.92
N VAL A 208 20.02 12.16 7.78
CA VAL A 208 21.25 12.61 7.11
C VAL A 208 20.97 12.91 5.64
N CYS A 209 20.34 11.97 4.93
CA CYS A 209 19.98 12.18 3.53
C CYS A 209 18.81 13.17 3.39
N GLN A 210 17.77 13.07 4.22
CA GLN A 210 16.63 14.01 4.20
C GLN A 210 17.05 15.48 4.40
N ASN A 211 17.99 15.74 5.30
CA ASN A 211 18.53 17.08 5.53
C ASN A 211 19.35 17.55 4.33
N ALA A 212 20.21 16.69 3.76
CA ALA A 212 20.97 17.04 2.55
C ALA A 212 20.06 17.35 1.35
N ILE A 213 18.97 16.59 1.18
CA ILE A 213 17.95 16.85 0.16
C ILE A 213 17.25 18.19 0.40
N SER A 214 16.88 18.49 1.65
CA SER A 214 16.17 19.71 2.01
C SER A 214 17.05 20.95 1.82
N ASP A 215 18.33 20.87 2.21
CA ASP A 215 19.35 21.90 1.96
C ASP A 215 19.50 22.16 0.45
N ALA A 216 19.59 21.10 -0.36
CA ALA A 216 19.70 21.21 -1.81
C ALA A 216 18.45 21.84 -2.44
N ALA A 217 17.26 21.39 -2.03
CA ALA A 217 15.97 21.89 -2.51
C ALA A 217 15.81 23.39 -2.19
N GLN A 218 16.15 23.81 -0.98
CA GLN A 218 16.09 25.21 -0.58
C GLN A 218 17.05 26.08 -1.40
N LYS A 219 18.29 25.61 -1.63
CA LYS A 219 19.28 26.34 -2.45
C LYS A 219 18.78 26.60 -3.87
N ILE A 220 18.20 25.58 -4.52
CA ILE A 220 17.70 25.73 -5.90
C ILE A 220 16.36 26.47 -5.97
N ALA A 221 15.50 26.38 -4.95
CA ALA A 221 14.24 27.12 -4.89
C ALA A 221 14.44 28.63 -4.72
N LEU A 222 15.48 29.04 -3.98
CA LEU A 222 15.75 30.44 -3.62
C LEU A 222 16.85 31.10 -4.46
N ASN A 223 17.32 30.46 -5.56
CA ASN A 223 18.43 30.96 -6.38
C ASN A 223 19.70 31.29 -5.55
N GLY A 224 19.95 30.58 -4.46
CA GLY A 224 21.09 30.84 -3.57
C GLY A 224 20.94 32.06 -2.64
N LEU A 225 19.76 32.69 -2.56
CA LEU A 225 19.49 33.71 -1.54
C LEU A 225 19.52 33.05 -0.15
N PRO A 226 20.22 33.63 0.85
CA PRO A 226 20.30 33.04 2.18
C PRO A 226 18.89 32.84 2.76
N SER A 227 18.68 31.67 3.37
CA SER A 227 17.49 31.34 4.14
C SER A 227 17.08 32.53 5.02
N LEU A 228 15.84 33.03 4.86
CA LEU A 228 15.23 33.92 5.84
C LEU A 228 14.98 33.10 7.11
N SER A 229 16.05 32.89 7.86
CA SER A 229 16.05 32.17 9.12
C SER A 229 15.38 33.10 10.13
N GLY A 230 14.05 32.99 10.25
CA GLY A 230 13.24 33.76 11.21
C GLY A 230 12.03 34.52 10.64
N ALA A 231 11.83 34.58 9.32
CA ALA A 231 10.59 35.10 8.74
C ALA A 231 9.66 33.94 8.36
N ALA A 232 8.36 34.08 8.60
CA ALA A 232 7.37 33.10 8.17
C ALA A 232 7.51 32.88 6.65
N VAL A 233 7.99 31.70 6.26
CA VAL A 233 8.13 31.31 4.85
C VAL A 233 6.73 31.29 4.24
N SER A 234 6.48 32.15 3.25
CA SER A 234 5.17 32.19 2.55
C SER A 234 4.77 30.79 2.06
N PRO A 235 3.49 30.39 2.10
CA PRO A 235 3.01 29.11 1.58
C PRO A 235 3.51 28.82 0.15
N GLU A 236 3.60 29.83 -0.71
CA GLU A 236 4.12 29.71 -2.07
C GLU A 236 5.60 29.28 -2.10
N HIS A 237 6.41 29.76 -1.14
CA HIS A 237 7.81 29.36 -1.02
C HIS A 237 7.95 27.94 -0.50
N LEU A 238 7.07 27.48 0.40
CA LEU A 238 7.07 26.09 0.88
C LEU A 238 6.71 25.13 -0.26
N THR A 239 5.66 25.41 -1.03
CA THR A 239 5.29 24.62 -2.22
C THR A 239 6.44 24.56 -3.22
N ARG A 240 7.14 25.67 -3.47
CA ARG A 240 8.31 25.68 -4.36
C ARG A 240 9.46 24.82 -3.84
N ILE A 241 9.73 24.83 -2.54
CA ILE A 241 10.77 23.97 -1.95
C ILE A 241 10.39 22.50 -2.13
N ASP A 242 9.12 22.14 -1.92
CA ASP A 242 8.64 20.78 -2.12
C ASP A 242 8.72 20.35 -3.60
N ASP A 243 8.38 21.22 -4.54
CA ASP A 243 8.56 20.97 -5.97
C ASP A 243 10.04 20.75 -6.32
N CYS A 244 10.94 21.56 -5.77
CA CYS A 244 12.37 21.40 -5.94
C CYS A 244 12.93 20.15 -5.26
N ARG A 245 12.30 19.65 -4.19
CA ARG A 245 12.65 18.37 -3.59
C ARG A 245 12.54 17.24 -4.61
N ASN A 246 11.50 17.23 -5.44
CA ASN A 246 11.32 16.22 -6.49
C ASN A 246 12.44 16.30 -7.55
N ILE A 247 12.92 17.49 -7.89
CA ILE A 247 14.08 17.67 -8.78
C ILE A 247 15.34 17.08 -8.16
N VAL A 248 15.60 17.33 -6.88
CA VAL A 248 16.74 16.74 -6.15
C VAL A 248 16.69 15.21 -6.19
N LEU A 249 15.52 14.62 -5.95
CA LEU A 249 15.33 13.16 -5.97
C LEU A 249 15.59 12.56 -7.36
N ARG A 250 15.12 13.23 -8.43
CA ARG A 250 15.38 12.79 -9.81
C ARG A 250 16.86 12.92 -10.18
N TRP A 251 17.55 13.96 -9.69
CA TRP A 251 18.99 14.09 -9.86
C TRP A 251 19.75 12.99 -9.11
N LEU A 252 19.38 12.68 -7.87
CA LEU A 252 19.95 11.54 -7.14
C LEU A 252 19.78 10.24 -7.94
N ALA A 253 18.57 10.00 -8.46
CA ALA A 253 18.29 8.84 -9.28
C ALA A 253 19.02 8.83 -10.63
N SER A 254 19.53 9.96 -11.12
CA SER A 254 20.39 10.02 -12.31
C SER A 254 21.84 9.68 -12.01
N LYS A 255 22.27 9.72 -10.75
CA LYS A 255 23.64 9.38 -10.33
C LYS A 255 23.75 7.95 -9.80
N LEU A 256 22.66 7.38 -9.33
CA LEU A 256 22.59 6.00 -8.84
C LEU A 256 22.20 5.01 -9.95
N ASP A 257 22.53 3.74 -9.76
CA ASP A 257 21.91 2.65 -10.52
C ASP A 257 20.46 2.46 -10.07
N PRO A 258 19.55 1.94 -10.94
CA PRO A 258 18.13 1.88 -10.62
C PRO A 258 17.78 1.14 -9.31
N PRO A 259 18.38 -0.02 -9.00
CA PRO A 259 18.17 -0.68 -7.71
C PRO A 259 18.57 0.19 -6.50
N SER A 260 19.75 0.82 -6.53
CA SER A 260 20.19 1.71 -5.45
C SER A 260 19.29 2.94 -5.30
N ALA A 261 18.89 3.56 -6.41
CA ALA A 261 17.93 4.66 -6.42
C ALA A 261 16.60 4.23 -5.78
N ASN A 262 16.07 3.06 -6.17
CA ASN A 262 14.84 2.52 -5.59
C ASN A 262 14.95 2.32 -4.08
N SER A 263 16.06 1.76 -3.60
CA SER A 263 16.31 1.56 -2.18
C SER A 263 16.29 2.89 -1.42
N VAL A 264 17.02 3.90 -1.92
CA VAL A 264 17.10 5.22 -1.29
C VAL A 264 15.72 5.88 -1.25
N LEU A 265 15.02 5.94 -2.39
CA LEU A 265 13.72 6.59 -2.49
C LEU A 265 12.67 5.92 -1.59
N ARG A 266 12.63 4.59 -1.55
CA ARG A 266 11.69 3.86 -0.69
C ARG A 266 12.02 4.01 0.79
N GLY A 267 13.30 4.01 1.16
CA GLY A 267 13.70 4.27 2.56
C GLY A 267 13.27 5.67 3.03
N LEU A 268 13.48 6.69 2.20
CA LEU A 268 13.03 8.07 2.49
C LEU A 268 11.51 8.17 2.59
N ALA A 269 10.77 7.54 1.66
CA ALA A 269 9.31 7.52 1.68
C ALA A 269 8.76 6.84 2.95
N ASN A 270 9.34 5.71 3.33
CA ASN A 270 8.95 4.95 4.51
C ASN A 270 9.10 5.77 5.82
N CYS A 271 10.13 6.60 5.93
CA CYS A 271 10.29 7.52 7.06
C CYS A 271 9.15 8.54 7.17
N LYS A 272 8.54 8.95 6.05
CA LYS A 272 7.38 9.85 6.05
C LYS A 272 6.10 9.09 6.43
N ILE A 273 5.94 7.89 5.89
CA ILE A 273 4.74 7.06 6.02
C ILE A 273 4.53 6.53 7.45
N ASN A 274 5.61 6.21 8.15
CA ASN A 274 5.54 5.71 9.53
C ASN A 274 5.30 6.80 10.59
N LYS A 275 5.14 8.08 10.21
CA LYS A 275 4.89 9.18 11.16
C LYS A 275 3.42 9.35 11.57
N ALA A 276 2.48 8.66 10.90
CA ALA A 276 1.05 8.84 11.14
C ALA A 276 0.26 7.53 11.03
N CYS A 277 -0.93 7.53 11.61
CA CYS A 277 -1.92 6.48 11.38
C CYS A 277 -2.63 6.70 10.03
N PRO A 278 -2.63 5.72 9.11
CA PRO A 278 -3.31 5.86 7.82
C PRO A 278 -4.81 5.53 7.86
N LEU A 279 -5.31 4.95 8.96
CA LEU A 279 -6.69 4.48 9.06
C LEU A 279 -7.67 5.64 9.32
N VAL A 280 -8.84 5.53 8.71
CA VAL A 280 -9.96 6.44 8.96
C VAL A 280 -10.79 5.89 10.10
N PHE A 281 -10.95 6.66 11.17
CA PHE A 281 -11.77 6.27 12.32
C PHE A 281 -13.25 6.61 12.07
N PRO A 282 -14.14 5.61 11.88
CA PRO A 282 -15.57 5.84 11.73
C PRO A 282 -16.22 6.26 13.05
N ASN A 283 -17.52 6.53 13.03
CA ASN A 283 -18.25 6.96 14.22
C ASN A 283 -18.16 5.92 15.36
N MET A 284 -17.73 6.38 16.55
CA MET A 284 -17.55 5.58 17.76
C MET A 284 -18.73 5.61 18.74
N THR A 285 -19.89 6.17 18.37
CA THR A 285 -21.07 6.30 19.26
C THR A 285 -21.43 4.99 19.96
N HIS A 286 -21.43 3.87 19.23
CA HIS A 286 -21.79 2.56 19.81
C HIS A 286 -20.75 2.08 20.85
N VAL A 287 -19.46 2.31 20.61
CA VAL A 287 -18.40 1.99 21.58
C VAL A 287 -18.57 2.84 22.83
N VAL A 288 -18.82 4.14 22.67
CA VAL A 288 -19.01 5.08 23.79
C VAL A 288 -20.25 4.73 24.61
N GLN A 289 -21.34 4.30 23.98
CA GLN A 289 -22.56 3.88 24.67
C GLN A 289 -22.35 2.65 25.56
N GLU A 290 -21.63 1.64 25.06
CA GLU A 290 -21.40 0.38 25.79
C GLU A 290 -20.23 0.45 26.79
N CYS A 291 -19.21 1.30 26.50
CA CYS A 291 -17.94 1.36 27.23
C CYS A 291 -17.68 2.68 27.97
N GLY A 292 -18.68 3.57 28.09
CA GLY A 292 -18.53 4.88 28.74
C GLY A 292 -18.11 4.81 30.21
N GLU A 293 -18.06 5.96 30.89
CA GLU A 293 -17.45 6.11 32.23
C GLU A 293 -17.83 5.04 33.27
N VAL A 294 -19.09 4.59 33.27
CA VAL A 294 -19.55 3.49 34.13
C VAL A 294 -19.72 2.25 33.27
N LEU A 295 -18.78 1.30 33.40
CA LEU A 295 -18.86 0.02 32.70
C LEU A 295 -20.05 -0.79 33.23
N ARG A 296 -21.11 -0.91 32.43
CA ARG A 296 -22.32 -1.68 32.79
C ARG A 296 -22.20 -3.16 32.47
N ASN A 297 -21.58 -3.49 31.35
CA ASN A 297 -21.42 -4.85 30.86
C ASN A 297 -20.13 -4.99 30.02
N GLN A 298 -19.13 -5.67 30.59
CA GLN A 298 -17.83 -5.87 29.93
C GLN A 298 -17.96 -6.59 28.59
N THR A 299 -18.80 -7.62 28.50
CA THR A 299 -18.97 -8.42 27.28
C THR A 299 -19.57 -7.60 26.14
N ALA A 300 -20.57 -6.77 26.45
CA ALA A 300 -21.19 -5.89 25.45
C ALA A 300 -20.20 -4.82 24.97
N CYS A 301 -19.44 -4.23 25.90
CA CYS A 301 -18.37 -3.30 25.58
C CYS A 301 -17.29 -3.90 24.68
N CYS A 302 -16.75 -5.08 25.02
CA CYS A 302 -15.71 -5.71 24.21
C CYS A 302 -16.22 -6.13 22.84
N LYS A 303 -17.46 -6.64 22.74
CA LYS A 303 -18.08 -6.91 21.43
C LYS A 303 -18.23 -5.64 20.58
N ALA A 304 -18.61 -4.52 21.19
CA ALA A 304 -18.68 -3.24 20.50
C ALA A 304 -17.30 -2.78 20.00
N MET A 305 -16.27 -2.95 20.83
CA MET A 305 -14.89 -2.61 20.50
C MET A 305 -14.32 -3.50 19.39
N GLU A 306 -14.47 -4.82 19.48
CA GLU A 306 -14.04 -5.79 18.46
C GLU A 306 -14.68 -5.47 17.12
N ASN A 307 -16.01 -5.28 17.08
CA ASN A 307 -16.73 -4.90 15.86
C ASN A 307 -16.24 -3.56 15.27
N TYR A 308 -15.84 -2.61 16.12
CA TYR A 308 -15.28 -1.34 15.67
C TYR A 308 -13.91 -1.53 15.04
N VAL A 309 -13.05 -2.31 15.70
CA VAL A 309 -11.69 -2.61 15.25
C VAL A 309 -11.70 -3.42 13.96
N SER A 310 -12.60 -4.40 13.79
CA SER A 310 -12.73 -5.15 12.52
C SER A 310 -13.03 -4.26 11.32
N LYS A 311 -13.82 -3.19 11.48
CA LYS A 311 -14.05 -2.19 10.42
C LYS A 311 -12.80 -1.36 10.10
N LEU A 312 -11.85 -1.25 11.03
CA LEU A 312 -10.56 -0.62 10.77
C LEU A 312 -9.65 -1.58 9.99
N GLN A 313 -9.66 -2.86 10.34
CA GLN A 313 -8.86 -3.91 9.68
C GLN A 313 -9.15 -3.99 8.18
N GLU A 314 -10.42 -3.88 7.80
CA GLU A 314 -10.87 -3.94 6.41
C GLU A 314 -10.27 -2.85 5.50
N GLN A 315 -9.66 -1.79 6.06
CA GLN A 315 -9.22 -0.64 5.27
C GLN A 315 -7.86 -0.83 4.59
N SER A 316 -6.86 -1.40 5.28
CA SER A 316 -5.48 -1.37 4.78
C SER A 316 -4.56 -2.33 5.54
N PHE A 317 -3.49 -2.76 4.86
CA PHE A 317 -2.30 -3.28 5.51
C PHE A 317 -1.45 -2.12 6.05
N ILE A 318 -1.02 -2.22 7.30
CA ILE A 318 -0.21 -1.19 7.95
C ILE A 318 1.05 -1.79 8.56
N THR A 319 2.06 -0.94 8.78
CA THR A 319 3.29 -1.35 9.49
C THR A 319 3.05 -1.45 11.00
N ASN A 320 3.95 -2.12 11.71
CA ASN A 320 3.94 -2.17 13.17
C ASN A 320 3.95 -0.77 13.83
N VAL A 321 4.68 0.20 13.29
CA VAL A 321 4.74 1.57 13.81
C VAL A 321 3.48 2.35 13.48
N GLN A 322 2.91 2.17 12.29
CA GLN A 322 1.62 2.76 11.96
C GLN A 322 0.52 2.20 12.87
N ALA A 323 0.54 0.91 13.17
CA ALA A 323 -0.41 0.30 14.09
C ALA A 323 -0.31 0.88 15.51
N LEU A 324 0.90 1.11 16.01
CA LEU A 324 1.12 1.81 17.28
C LEU A 324 0.54 3.24 17.27
N ASN A 325 0.77 3.98 16.19
CA ASN A 325 0.21 5.33 16.01
C ASN A 325 -1.33 5.30 15.91
N CYS A 326 -1.90 4.29 15.25
CA CYS A 326 -3.34 4.10 15.14
C CYS A 326 -3.98 3.79 16.49
N ALA A 327 -3.38 2.87 17.26
CA ALA A 327 -3.82 2.57 18.60
C ALA A 327 -3.79 3.80 19.52
N ALA A 328 -2.68 4.54 19.53
CA ALA A 328 -2.57 5.76 20.34
C ALA A 328 -3.62 6.82 19.94
N SER A 329 -3.84 7.01 18.64
CA SER A 329 -4.81 7.99 18.13
C SER A 329 -6.26 7.59 18.45
N LEU A 330 -6.61 6.31 18.27
CA LEU A 330 -7.93 5.80 18.63
C LEU A 330 -8.18 5.91 20.14
N GLY A 331 -7.21 5.50 20.97
CA GLY A 331 -7.33 5.60 22.43
C GLY A 331 -7.54 7.04 22.88
N THR A 332 -6.84 7.99 22.27
CA THR A 332 -6.99 9.43 22.59
C THR A 332 -8.39 9.93 22.21
N LYS A 333 -8.93 9.47 21.09
CA LYS A 333 -10.30 9.82 20.67
C LYS A 333 -11.35 9.22 21.60
N LEU A 334 -11.18 7.98 22.04
CA LEU A 334 -12.07 7.32 23.00
C LEU A 334 -12.07 8.04 24.35
N GLN A 335 -10.89 8.43 24.85
CA GLN A 335 -10.77 9.21 26.09
C GLN A 335 -11.48 10.57 26.00
N LYS A 336 -11.32 11.28 24.87
CA LYS A 336 -12.05 12.53 24.61
C LYS A 336 -13.56 12.35 24.50
N ALA A 337 -14.02 11.12 24.25
CA ALA A 337 -15.42 10.74 24.20
C ALA A 337 -15.93 10.11 25.51
N ASN A 338 -15.25 10.38 26.64
CA ASN A 338 -15.61 9.92 27.99
C ASN A 338 -15.53 8.39 28.21
N VAL A 339 -14.60 7.72 27.51
CA VAL A 339 -14.21 6.34 27.81
C VAL A 339 -12.92 6.37 28.65
N SER A 340 -13.04 6.16 29.96
CA SER A 340 -11.92 6.24 30.91
C SER A 340 -11.18 4.91 31.10
N ASN A 341 -11.86 3.78 30.91
CA ASN A 341 -11.29 2.45 31.08
C ASN A 341 -10.34 2.10 29.93
N ASN A 342 -9.21 1.45 30.26
CA ASN A 342 -8.29 0.93 29.25
C ASN A 342 -8.93 -0.26 28.51
N LEU A 343 -9.61 0.04 27.41
CA LEU A 343 -10.32 -0.96 26.61
C LEU A 343 -9.38 -1.95 25.93
N TYR A 344 -8.16 -1.52 25.58
CA TYR A 344 -7.20 -2.41 24.93
C TYR A 344 -6.77 -3.54 25.84
N ASN A 345 -6.51 -3.24 27.12
CA ASN A 345 -6.23 -4.28 28.11
C ASN A 345 -7.50 -5.09 28.45
N LEU A 346 -8.64 -4.44 28.61
CA LEU A 346 -9.91 -5.08 28.99
C LEU A 346 -10.42 -6.10 27.96
N CYS A 347 -10.26 -5.76 26.68
CA CYS A 347 -10.78 -6.53 25.54
C CYS A 347 -9.67 -7.21 24.73
N HIS A 348 -8.44 -7.25 25.26
CA HIS A 348 -7.28 -7.90 24.65
C HIS A 348 -6.97 -7.44 23.21
N ILE A 349 -7.13 -6.14 22.95
CA ILE A 349 -6.82 -5.55 21.64
C ILE A 349 -5.30 -5.40 21.49
N ASN A 350 -4.78 -5.95 20.41
CA ASN A 350 -3.38 -5.91 20.01
C ASN A 350 -3.18 -4.99 18.81
N ILE A 351 -1.94 -4.58 18.56
CA ILE A 351 -1.61 -3.71 17.42
C ILE A 351 -1.93 -4.37 16.07
N LYS A 352 -1.83 -5.69 15.96
CA LYS A 352 -2.21 -6.43 14.74
C LYS A 352 -3.69 -6.29 14.40
N ASP A 353 -4.53 -6.00 15.40
CA ASP A 353 -5.97 -5.88 15.21
C ASP A 353 -6.32 -4.59 14.45
N PHE A 354 -5.35 -3.73 14.13
CA PHE A 354 -5.54 -2.55 13.28
C PHE A 354 -5.23 -2.80 11.80
N SER A 355 -4.78 -4.00 11.42
CA SER A 355 -4.42 -4.38 10.05
C SER A 355 -5.36 -5.46 9.51
N LEU A 356 -5.49 -5.57 8.19
CA LEU A 356 -6.34 -6.59 7.54
C LEU A 356 -5.92 -8.03 7.93
N GLN A 357 -6.84 -8.83 8.48
CA GLN A 357 -6.54 -10.15 9.07
C GLN A 357 -7.54 -11.27 8.74
N GLU A 358 -7.62 -11.71 7.49
CA GLU A 358 -8.04 -13.11 7.24
C GLU A 358 -6.88 -14.02 6.81
N SER A 359 -5.68 -13.44 6.63
CA SER A 359 -4.40 -14.16 6.52
C SER A 359 -3.20 -13.29 6.95
N GLY A 360 -3.44 -12.19 7.65
CA GLY A 360 -2.54 -11.02 7.69
C GLY A 360 -1.80 -10.78 9.01
N CYS A 361 -0.63 -10.20 8.85
CA CYS A 361 0.35 -9.80 9.83
C CYS A 361 0.64 -8.31 9.64
N LEU A 362 1.36 -7.70 10.57
CA LEU A 362 1.86 -6.35 10.36
C LEU A 362 3.03 -6.38 9.39
N LEU A 363 3.10 -5.38 8.52
CA LEU A 363 4.26 -5.25 7.66
C LEU A 363 5.46 -4.72 8.45
N PRO A 364 6.69 -5.08 8.04
CA PRO A 364 7.89 -4.49 8.61
C PRO A 364 7.84 -2.95 8.54
N SER A 365 8.40 -2.29 9.55
CA SER A 365 8.66 -0.85 9.51
C SER A 365 9.69 -0.43 8.47
N LEU A 366 10.37 -1.37 7.82
CA LEU A 366 11.33 -1.10 6.76
C LEU A 366 10.65 -1.34 5.41
N PRO A 367 11.10 -0.66 4.34
CA PRO A 367 10.58 -0.91 3.00
C PRO A 367 10.66 -2.40 2.66
N SER A 368 9.52 -2.97 2.31
CA SER A 368 9.38 -4.39 1.95
C SER A 368 8.74 -4.52 0.58
N ASP A 369 9.18 -5.49 -0.20
CA ASP A 369 8.55 -5.84 -1.47
C ASP A 369 7.49 -6.90 -1.23
N ALA A 370 6.44 -6.85 -2.03
CA ALA A 370 5.58 -7.99 -2.24
C ALA A 370 6.39 -9.08 -2.95
N THR A 371 6.26 -10.31 -2.47
CA THR A 371 6.90 -11.48 -3.07
C THR A 371 5.93 -12.14 -4.04
N TYR A 372 6.46 -12.70 -5.11
CA TYR A 372 5.67 -13.47 -6.06
C TYR A 372 6.25 -14.88 -6.20
N ASP A 373 5.41 -15.87 -5.94
CA ASP A 373 5.69 -17.26 -6.22
C ASP A 373 4.66 -17.82 -7.22
N LYS A 374 5.10 -18.66 -8.15
CA LYS A 374 4.21 -19.19 -9.21
C LYS A 374 3.14 -20.14 -8.66
N THR A 375 3.37 -20.75 -7.50
CA THR A 375 2.43 -21.70 -6.88
C THR A 375 1.53 -21.02 -5.85
N SER A 376 2.06 -20.05 -5.11
CA SER A 376 1.38 -19.39 -4.00
C SER A 376 0.83 -17.98 -4.35
N GLY A 377 1.21 -17.45 -5.51
CA GLY A 377 0.81 -16.12 -5.96
C GLY A 377 1.61 -14.99 -5.28
N VAL A 378 0.98 -13.81 -5.18
CA VAL A 378 1.55 -12.65 -4.48
C VAL A 378 1.40 -12.83 -2.96
N SER A 379 2.48 -12.68 -2.21
CA SER A 379 2.50 -12.79 -0.75
C SER A 379 3.40 -11.73 -0.11
N PHE A 380 3.29 -11.50 1.20
CA PHE A 380 4.01 -10.43 1.90
C PHE A 380 4.79 -10.98 3.07
N ILE A 381 5.91 -10.32 3.40
CA ILE A 381 6.70 -10.66 4.56
C ILE A 381 6.07 -9.99 5.78
N CYS A 382 5.77 -10.81 6.77
CA CYS A 382 5.26 -10.40 8.07
C CYS A 382 6.38 -9.98 9.01
N ASP A 383 6.12 -8.97 9.83
CA ASP A 383 6.86 -8.80 11.07
C ASP A 383 6.51 -9.94 12.04
N LEU A 384 7.48 -10.38 12.83
CA LEU A 384 7.33 -11.49 13.77
C LEU A 384 6.81 -11.02 15.13
N ASN A 385 6.72 -9.70 15.35
CA ASN A 385 6.39 -9.09 16.64
C ASN A 385 4.99 -8.48 16.67
N ASP A 386 3.99 -9.24 16.21
CA ASP A 386 2.65 -8.71 15.94
C ASP A 386 1.66 -8.82 17.11
N ASN A 387 1.97 -9.68 18.10
CA ASN A 387 1.12 -9.92 19.27
C ASN A 387 1.46 -8.97 20.43
N ILE A 388 1.70 -7.69 20.14
CA ILE A 388 1.94 -6.67 21.16
C ILE A 388 0.59 -6.04 21.53
N ALA A 389 0.33 -5.91 22.83
CA ALA A 389 -0.84 -5.22 23.33
C ALA A 389 -0.88 -3.77 22.82
N ALA A 390 -2.04 -3.32 22.35
CA ALA A 390 -2.19 -1.96 21.85
C ALA A 390 -1.98 -0.94 22.99
N PRO A 391 -1.17 0.12 22.79
CA PRO A 391 -0.89 1.09 23.84
C PRO A 391 -2.11 1.96 24.11
N TRP A 392 -2.59 1.98 25.35
CA TRP A 392 -3.59 2.94 25.80
C TRP A 392 -2.89 4.25 26.17
N PRO A 393 -3.23 5.38 25.55
CA PRO A 393 -2.54 6.64 25.79
C PRO A 393 -2.74 7.08 27.24
N SER A 394 -1.68 7.61 27.85
CA SER A 394 -1.79 8.29 29.15
C SER A 394 -1.97 9.78 28.90
N PRO A 395 -2.60 10.55 29.80
CA PRO A 395 -2.75 12.00 29.63
C PRO A 395 -1.43 12.76 29.41
N SER A 396 -0.29 12.12 29.76
CA SER A 396 1.08 12.62 29.61
C SER A 396 1.92 11.91 28.55
N SER A 397 1.35 11.01 27.73
CA SER A 397 2.16 10.24 26.76
C SER A 397 2.44 11.04 25.50
N GLU A 398 3.73 11.21 25.18
CA GLU A 398 4.16 11.69 23.87
C GLU A 398 3.84 10.67 22.77
N PRO A 399 3.73 11.11 21.49
CA PRO A 399 3.61 10.21 20.35
C PRO A 399 4.75 9.18 20.36
N VAL A 400 4.43 7.93 20.02
CA VAL A 400 5.44 6.87 19.92
C VAL A 400 6.43 7.27 18.83
N SER A 401 7.65 7.63 19.22
CA SER A 401 8.69 8.03 18.28
C SER A 401 9.56 6.84 17.93
N PHE A 402 9.81 6.66 16.63
CA PHE A 402 10.75 5.67 16.09
C PHE A 402 12.19 5.88 16.61
N CYS A 403 12.48 7.06 17.17
CA CYS A 403 13.81 7.58 17.43
C CYS A 403 14.17 7.69 18.91
N ASN A 404 13.25 7.35 19.81
CA ASN A 404 13.56 7.24 21.23
C ASN A 404 14.41 5.98 21.48
N LYS A 405 15.74 6.15 21.46
CA LYS A 405 16.75 5.13 21.79
C LYS A 405 16.57 4.52 23.20
N THR A 406 15.73 5.11 24.06
CA THR A 406 15.53 4.72 25.47
C THR A 406 14.33 3.80 25.71
N THR A 407 13.33 3.75 24.83
CA THR A 407 12.33 2.68 24.85
C THR A 407 12.89 1.49 24.11
N LYS A 408 13.27 0.45 24.84
CA LYS A 408 13.60 -0.86 24.27
C LYS A 408 12.40 -1.33 23.43
N LEU A 409 12.38 -1.02 22.13
CA LEU A 409 11.67 -1.89 21.20
C LEU A 409 12.25 -3.29 21.44
N PRO A 410 11.42 -4.34 21.58
CA PRO A 410 11.92 -5.70 21.70
C PRO A 410 12.91 -5.93 20.56
N ALA A 411 14.14 -6.30 20.91
CA ALA A 411 15.22 -6.47 19.94
C ALA A 411 14.74 -7.40 18.82
N LEU A 412 14.94 -6.99 17.56
CA LEU A 412 14.78 -7.89 16.42
C LEU A 412 15.57 -9.18 16.71
N PRO A 413 14.94 -10.36 16.72
CA PRO A 413 15.69 -11.60 16.70
C PRO A 413 16.47 -11.63 15.39
N LYS A 414 17.77 -11.98 15.48
CA LYS A 414 18.56 -12.37 14.30
C LYS A 414 17.76 -13.42 13.51
N ALA A 415 17.55 -13.15 12.23
CA ALA A 415 16.96 -14.10 11.29
C ALA A 415 17.66 -15.45 11.42
N THR A 416 17.00 -16.39 12.09
CA THR A 416 17.44 -17.77 12.14
C THR A 416 16.71 -18.46 11.01
N SER A 417 17.39 -18.64 9.90
CA SER A 417 17.00 -19.57 8.85
C SER A 417 16.88 -20.96 9.47
N ALA A 418 15.67 -21.35 9.86
CA ALA A 418 15.27 -22.75 10.09
C ALA A 418 13.80 -22.84 10.49
N GLN A 419 12.90 -22.90 9.52
CA GLN A 419 11.72 -23.74 9.65
C GLN A 419 11.40 -24.35 8.29
N LYS A 420 12.12 -25.44 8.02
CA LYS A 420 11.72 -26.47 7.06
C LYS A 420 10.31 -26.89 7.50
N GLY A 421 9.32 -26.54 6.67
CA GLY A 421 7.92 -26.80 6.97
C GLY A 421 7.71 -28.23 7.43
N ILE A 422 7.06 -28.39 8.57
CA ILE A 422 6.58 -29.68 9.06
C ILE A 422 5.67 -30.23 7.97
N GLN A 423 6.09 -31.36 7.41
CA GLN A 423 5.40 -32.10 6.38
C GLN A 423 4.02 -32.53 6.93
N MET A 424 2.97 -31.78 6.58
CA MET A 424 1.60 -32.18 6.88
C MET A 424 1.30 -33.42 6.04
N GLN A 425 1.27 -34.58 6.70
CA GLN A 425 0.94 -35.86 6.11
C GLN A 425 -0.44 -35.81 5.44
N ASN A 426 -0.50 -36.44 4.27
CA ASN A 426 -1.65 -36.63 3.40
C ASN A 426 -2.96 -36.96 4.14
N TRP A 427 -3.95 -36.08 4.08
CA TRP A 427 -5.36 -36.43 4.29
C TRP A 427 -6.09 -36.55 2.94
N LYS A 428 -5.66 -37.50 2.10
CA LYS A 428 -6.33 -37.86 0.84
C LYS A 428 -7.12 -39.16 0.94
N VAL A 429 -7.95 -39.34 1.98
CA VAL A 429 -8.64 -40.64 2.21
C VAL A 429 -10.18 -40.63 2.32
N PRO A 430 -10.95 -39.53 2.52
CA PRO A 430 -12.41 -39.67 2.49
C PRO A 430 -13.04 -39.49 1.09
N LEU A 431 -12.32 -38.90 0.11
CA LEU A 431 -12.88 -38.58 -1.21
C LEU A 431 -12.82 -39.72 -2.24
N PHE A 432 -11.95 -40.71 -2.02
CA PHE A 432 -11.84 -41.86 -2.93
C PHE A 432 -12.91 -42.93 -2.66
N MET A 433 -13.40 -43.05 -1.42
CA MET A 433 -14.39 -44.06 -1.03
C MET A 433 -15.82 -43.68 -1.46
N SER A 434 -16.11 -42.38 -1.62
CA SER A 434 -17.41 -41.90 -2.12
C SER A 434 -17.56 -42.11 -3.63
N ALA A 435 -16.48 -41.97 -4.41
CA ALA A 435 -16.50 -42.19 -5.86
C ALA A 435 -16.67 -43.68 -6.25
N LEU A 436 -16.07 -44.60 -5.50
CA LEU A 436 -16.21 -46.05 -5.71
C LEU A 436 -17.62 -46.57 -5.39
N SER A 437 -18.32 -45.92 -4.46
CA SER A 437 -19.70 -46.26 -4.10
C SER A 437 -20.70 -45.83 -5.18
N ALA A 438 -20.45 -44.69 -5.84
CA ALA A 438 -21.28 -44.21 -6.96
C ALA A 438 -21.09 -45.06 -8.23
N ILE A 439 -19.87 -45.54 -8.50
CA ILE A 439 -19.58 -46.38 -9.67
C ILE A 439 -20.20 -47.78 -9.53
N LYS A 440 -20.26 -48.34 -8.31
CA LYS A 440 -20.98 -49.61 -8.07
C LYS A 440 -22.50 -49.49 -8.25
N LEU A 441 -23.08 -48.31 -8.04
CA LEU A 441 -24.51 -48.08 -8.28
C LEU A 441 -24.83 -47.85 -9.77
N LEU A 442 -23.83 -47.51 -10.58
CA LEU A 442 -23.94 -47.32 -12.04
C LEU A 442 -23.72 -48.61 -12.84
N LEU A 443 -23.29 -49.69 -12.20
CA LEU A 443 -22.96 -50.98 -12.83
C LEU A 443 -23.87 -52.14 -12.39
N LEU A 444 -25.01 -51.87 -11.73
CA LEU A 444 -26.05 -52.84 -11.39
C LEU A 444 -27.38 -52.51 -12.06
#